data_AF-A0A2J7PR29-F1
#
_entry.id   AF-A0A2J7PR29-F1
#
_cell.length_a   1.000
_cell.length_b   1.000
_cell.length_c   1.000
_cell.angle_alpha   90.00
_cell.angle_beta   90.00
_cell.angle_gamma   90.00
#
_symmetry.space_group_name_H-M   'P 1'
#
loop_
_entity.id
_entity.type
_entity.pdbx_description
1 polymer ?
#
loop_
_entity_poly.entity_id
_entity_poly.type
_entity_poly.pdbx_seq_one_letter_code
_entity_poly.pdbx_strand_id
1 'polypeptide(L)'
;MADRRTSRTAAISAMYWMLVGLATVARGATPCCPGSNLLNMKQTHCDEFPDVAVRINCNGSGIFILDPNELPDDVFTVDPTTGNLLSGKDIIQHNKFCLARKREDGGKISVLDIALVCFPEEDLPATSHHYIIYSACLLVSSFFLLVTLIVYLLVPELRDLQGKCLMFSMSSLCLADISLAILQLHSHNLSNTMCVAQAFFTYFWMLSAFFWLNVVSFNVWRTVRFHHFPLSDGQLLICFCVFAIGGPLLFLAVALATHHTASANLIQPNFGVTSCWFGGHKEEWAYLYGPMAVLLFLNTVYFIWTAWRLWKDCQSHSVPKLRCLRFKCLLYLKLFLVMGIPWIFEVISVIIDESTGFWLVMDILNCLQGLIIFLILVVFRKKALRGLVRNRPWGFNCPKRWAVGVDEESEGMLAEEEELSQTQIRT
;
A
#
# COMPACT_ATOMS: atom_id res chain seq x y z
N MET A 1 84.20 26.49 5.37
CA MET A 1 82.94 27.28 5.34
C MET A 1 81.74 26.54 4.73
N ALA A 2 81.89 25.35 4.13
CA ALA A 2 80.77 24.59 3.58
C ALA A 2 79.99 23.74 4.62
N ASP A 3 80.57 23.47 5.79
CA ASP A 3 80.03 22.47 6.73
C ASP A 3 79.01 23.02 7.77
N ARG A 4 78.89 24.35 7.90
CA ARG A 4 77.90 24.98 8.80
C ARG A 4 76.55 25.26 8.16
N ARG A 5 76.41 25.14 6.83
CA ARG A 5 75.13 25.39 6.13
C ARG A 5 74.23 24.16 6.09
N THR A 6 74.80 22.96 5.98
CA THR A 6 74.08 21.68 5.95
C THR A 6 73.45 21.30 7.29
N SER A 7 74.08 21.67 8.41
CA SER A 7 73.53 21.42 9.75
C SER A 7 72.30 22.29 10.07
N ARG A 8 72.24 23.53 9.57
CA ARG A 8 71.08 24.42 9.79
C ARG A 8 69.85 24.02 8.98
N THR A 9 70.00 23.53 7.75
CA THR A 9 68.87 23.06 6.94
C THR A 9 68.30 21.73 7.43
N ALA A 10 69.14 20.83 7.96
CA ALA A 10 68.67 19.59 8.59
C ALA A 10 67.90 19.87 9.90
N ALA A 11 68.35 20.81 10.73
CA ALA A 11 67.67 21.18 11.96
C ALA A 11 66.32 21.89 11.72
N ILE A 12 66.20 22.72 10.67
CA ILE A 12 64.95 23.39 10.31
C ILE A 12 63.95 22.39 9.70
N SER A 13 64.42 21.42 8.90
CA SER A 13 63.59 20.31 8.41
C SER A 13 63.09 19.43 9.56
N ALA A 14 63.96 19.08 10.52
CA ALA A 14 63.57 18.29 11.69
C ALA A 14 62.61 19.05 12.64
N MET A 15 62.78 20.37 12.82
CA MET A 15 61.81 21.21 13.53
C MET A 15 60.49 21.33 12.79
N TYR A 16 60.50 21.41 11.45
CA TYR A 16 59.29 21.42 10.64
C TYR A 16 58.56 20.08 10.71
N TRP A 17 59.27 18.95 10.65
CA TRP A 17 58.68 17.61 10.84
C TRP A 17 58.27 17.33 12.28
N MET A 18 58.92 17.90 13.30
CA MET A 18 58.45 17.83 14.69
C MET A 18 57.24 18.74 14.93
N LEU A 19 57.17 19.92 14.32
CA LEU A 19 56.01 20.82 14.40
C LEU A 19 54.80 20.27 13.62
N VAL A 20 55.04 19.59 12.49
CA VAL A 20 54.01 18.86 11.73
C VAL A 20 53.61 17.57 12.45
N GLY A 21 54.56 16.88 13.10
CA GLY A 21 54.31 15.68 13.91
C GLY A 21 53.58 15.94 15.23
N LEU A 22 53.65 17.17 15.76
CA LEU A 22 52.85 17.62 16.91
C LEU A 22 51.48 18.18 16.50
N ALA A 23 51.22 18.38 15.20
CA ALA A 23 49.96 18.91 14.67
C ALA A 23 49.03 17.84 14.07
N THR A 24 49.43 16.56 14.05
CA THR A 24 48.46 15.47 13.89
C THR A 24 47.82 15.18 15.24
N VAL A 25 47.00 16.13 15.71
CA VAL A 25 45.91 15.79 16.61
C VAL A 25 45.08 14.78 15.83
N ALA A 26 45.12 13.51 16.27
CA ALA A 26 44.14 12.53 15.85
C ALA A 26 42.78 13.19 16.03
N ARG A 27 42.12 13.57 14.94
CA ARG A 27 40.77 14.14 15.00
C ARG A 27 39.88 12.99 15.44
N GLY A 28 39.71 12.85 16.75
CA GLY A 28 38.69 11.99 17.33
C GLY A 28 37.34 12.38 16.74
N ALA A 29 36.47 11.40 16.54
CA ALA A 29 35.12 11.63 16.04
C ALA A 29 34.40 12.72 16.86
N THR A 30 33.64 13.56 16.17
CA THR A 30 32.94 14.70 16.75
C THR A 30 31.82 14.22 17.68
N PRO A 31 31.80 14.63 18.96
CA PRO A 31 30.69 14.31 19.85
C PRO A 31 29.44 15.10 19.45
N CYS A 32 28.30 14.42 19.39
CA CYS A 32 27.00 15.01 19.09
C CYS A 32 26.51 15.95 20.18
N CYS A 33 26.82 15.65 21.45
CA CYS A 33 26.32 16.38 22.60
C CYS A 33 27.47 16.97 23.44
N PRO A 34 27.30 18.18 23.99
CA PRO A 34 28.24 18.73 24.96
C PRO A 34 28.24 17.92 26.27
N GLY A 35 29.31 18.02 27.05
CA GLY A 35 29.41 17.35 28.35
C GLY A 35 29.62 15.85 28.23
N SER A 36 28.73 15.06 28.85
CA SER A 36 28.77 13.59 28.87
C SER A 36 28.45 12.91 27.53
N ASN A 37 28.11 13.67 26.49
CA ASN A 37 27.77 13.17 25.16
C ASN A 37 26.60 12.16 25.14
N LEU A 38 25.59 12.38 26.00
CA LEU A 38 24.40 11.55 26.13
C LEU A 38 23.22 12.11 25.31
N LEU A 39 22.60 11.25 24.49
CA LEU A 39 21.45 11.60 23.67
C LEU A 39 20.16 10.97 24.23
N ASN A 40 19.09 11.76 24.30
CA ASN A 40 17.76 11.33 24.68
C ASN A 40 16.87 11.12 23.45
N MET A 41 16.53 9.86 23.16
CA MET A 41 15.79 9.47 21.95
C MET A 41 14.32 9.92 21.94
N LYS A 42 13.71 10.23 23.09
CA LYS A 42 12.29 10.63 23.13
C LYS A 42 12.07 12.04 22.56
N GLN A 43 13.10 12.88 22.53
CA GLN A 43 12.98 14.28 22.13
C GLN A 43 14.13 14.78 21.23
N THR A 44 15.07 13.92 20.80
CA THR A 44 16.25 14.31 19.99
C THR A 44 17.11 15.43 20.61
N HIS A 45 17.15 15.50 21.95
CA HIS A 45 17.92 16.49 22.71
C HIS A 45 19.07 15.84 23.49
N CYS A 46 20.07 16.64 23.84
CA CYS A 46 21.16 16.23 24.71
C CYS A 46 20.68 16.16 26.17
N ASP A 47 20.92 15.04 26.85
CA ASP A 47 20.27 14.71 28.13
C ASP A 47 20.64 15.69 29.28
N GLU A 48 21.84 16.27 29.25
CA GLU A 48 22.30 17.27 30.23
C GLU A 48 21.95 18.72 29.85
N PHE A 49 21.52 18.96 28.60
CA PHE A 49 21.29 20.30 28.06
C PHE A 49 20.08 20.30 27.10
N PRO A 50 18.84 20.35 27.63
CA PRO A 50 17.63 20.27 26.81
C PRO A 50 17.48 21.43 25.81
N ASP A 51 18.06 22.61 26.10
CA ASP A 51 18.01 23.77 25.21
C ASP A 51 19.10 23.75 24.12
N VAL A 52 20.03 22.79 24.15
CA VAL A 52 21.15 22.70 23.20
C VAL A 52 20.83 21.65 22.14
N ALA A 53 20.65 22.11 20.91
CA ALA A 53 20.54 21.24 19.75
C ALA A 53 21.84 20.43 19.54
N VAL A 54 21.69 19.24 18.95
CA VAL A 54 22.80 18.35 18.59
C VAL A 54 23.83 19.12 17.74
N ARG A 55 25.13 18.91 18.02
CA ARG A 55 26.26 19.54 17.30
C ARG A 55 26.50 18.93 15.92
N ILE A 56 25.45 18.79 15.13
CA ILE A 56 25.52 18.41 13.73
C ILE A 56 24.65 19.37 12.93
N ASN A 57 25.26 20.06 11.97
CA ASN A 57 24.53 20.95 11.07
C ASN A 57 24.44 20.31 9.69
N CYS A 58 23.31 19.70 9.41
CA CYS A 58 23.05 19.02 8.15
C CYS A 58 22.56 19.97 7.04
N ASN A 59 22.61 21.29 7.24
CA ASN A 59 22.38 22.32 6.21
C ASN A 59 21.08 22.14 5.39
N GLY A 60 19.99 21.71 6.05
CA GLY A 60 18.68 21.42 5.43
C GLY A 60 18.38 19.92 5.26
N SER A 61 19.38 19.06 5.38
CA SER A 61 19.25 17.62 5.16
C SER A 61 18.91 16.80 6.42
N GLY A 62 18.30 15.63 6.24
CA GLY A 62 17.82 14.77 7.33
C GLY A 62 18.94 14.08 8.13
N ILE A 63 18.61 13.64 9.35
CA ILE A 63 19.53 12.90 10.24
C ILE A 63 19.08 11.44 10.30
N PHE A 64 20.00 10.52 9.99
CA PHE A 64 19.83 9.08 10.18
C PHE A 64 20.65 8.60 11.38
N ILE A 65 20.16 7.62 12.12
CA ILE A 65 20.82 7.07 13.32
C ILE A 65 21.25 5.64 13.02
N LEU A 66 22.55 5.37 13.18
CA LEU A 66 23.10 4.01 13.20
C LEU A 66 23.21 3.56 14.66
N ASP A 67 22.42 2.55 15.04
CA ASP A 67 22.42 1.98 16.39
C ASP A 67 22.73 0.48 16.37
N PRO A 68 24.02 0.11 16.58
CA PRO A 68 24.44 -1.30 16.65
C PRO A 68 23.76 -2.11 17.75
N ASN A 69 23.11 -1.46 18.73
CA ASN A 69 22.40 -2.14 19.81
C ASN A 69 20.97 -2.56 19.40
N GLU A 70 20.38 -1.91 18.40
CA GLU A 70 19.03 -2.22 17.89
C GLU A 70 19.07 -3.03 16.61
N LEU A 71 19.96 -2.70 15.68
CA LEU A 71 20.14 -3.44 14.43
C LEU A 71 21.57 -3.98 14.30
N PRO A 72 21.76 -5.31 14.10
CA PRO A 72 23.08 -5.89 13.87
C PRO A 72 23.78 -5.39 12.60
N ASP A 73 23.01 -4.89 11.62
CA ASP A 73 23.51 -4.37 10.36
C ASP A 73 24.03 -2.92 10.47
N ASP A 74 23.76 -2.21 11.56
CA ASP A 74 24.19 -0.83 11.82
C ASP A 74 25.62 -0.74 12.39
N VAL A 75 26.41 -1.80 12.29
CA VAL A 75 27.79 -1.83 12.80
C VAL A 75 28.67 -0.90 11.97
N PHE A 76 29.21 0.12 12.62
CA PHE A 76 30.14 1.07 12.03
C PHE A 76 31.50 1.07 12.72
N THR A 77 32.52 1.51 12.00
CA THR A 77 33.87 1.74 12.54
C THR A 77 34.34 3.13 12.13
N VAL A 78 35.14 3.79 12.96
CA VAL A 78 35.74 5.09 12.61
C VAL A 78 37.20 4.88 12.26
N ASP A 79 37.60 5.30 11.07
CA ASP A 79 38.99 5.21 10.63
C ASP A 79 39.84 6.19 11.47
N PRO A 80 40.83 5.70 12.23
CA PRO A 80 41.66 6.52 13.11
C PRO A 80 42.58 7.49 12.35
N THR A 81 42.80 7.28 11.06
CA THR A 81 43.70 8.12 10.24
C THR A 81 42.96 9.26 9.53
N THR A 82 41.76 8.99 9.00
CA THR A 82 40.96 9.98 8.27
C THR A 82 39.87 10.62 9.12
N GLY A 83 39.47 9.99 10.22
CA GLY A 83 38.34 10.41 11.05
C GLY A 83 36.99 10.19 10.38
N ASN A 84 36.93 9.42 9.30
CA ASN A 84 35.72 9.09 8.57
C ASN A 84 35.03 7.87 9.19
N LEU A 85 33.71 7.82 9.06
CA LEU A 85 32.90 6.69 9.51
C LEU A 85 32.72 5.70 8.35
N LEU A 86 32.97 4.42 8.64
CA LEU A 86 32.85 3.29 7.74
C LEU A 86 31.67 2.43 8.20
N SER A 87 30.61 2.38 7.41
CA SER A 87 29.45 1.50 7.64
C SER A 87 29.27 0.63 6.40
N GLY A 88 29.55 -0.69 6.52
CA GLY A 88 29.55 -1.59 5.36
C GLY A 88 30.51 -1.16 4.25
N LYS A 89 29.98 -0.69 3.11
CA LYS A 89 30.75 -0.19 1.96
C LYS A 89 30.80 1.35 1.88
N ASP A 90 30.05 2.04 2.73
CA ASP A 90 29.88 3.48 2.66
C ASP A 90 30.92 4.20 3.53
N ILE A 91 31.50 5.26 2.97
CA ILE A 91 32.52 6.10 3.63
C ILE A 91 31.90 7.49 3.86
N ILE A 92 31.61 7.79 5.12
CA ILE A 92 30.99 9.05 5.53
C ILE A 92 32.08 9.99 6.08
N GLN A 93 32.13 11.20 5.51
CA GLN A 93 33.13 12.21 5.89
C GLN A 93 32.92 12.73 7.31
N HIS A 94 34.02 13.07 7.99
CA HIS A 94 34.05 13.56 9.38
C HIS A 94 33.14 14.76 9.71
N ASN A 95 32.67 15.53 8.72
CA ASN A 95 31.78 16.67 8.89
C ASN A 95 30.30 16.34 8.68
N LYS A 96 29.99 15.10 8.29
CA LYS A 96 28.64 14.59 8.01
C LYS A 96 28.17 13.59 9.05
N PHE A 97 28.89 13.40 10.15
CA PHE A 97 28.40 12.59 11.25
C PHE A 97 28.86 13.13 12.61
N CYS A 98 28.20 12.67 13.67
CA CYS A 98 28.67 12.82 15.04
C CYS A 98 28.38 11.53 15.81
N LEU A 99 29.12 11.29 16.89
CA LEU A 99 28.91 10.15 17.79
C LEU A 99 28.25 10.57 19.09
N ALA A 100 27.32 9.77 19.59
CA ALA A 100 26.69 9.93 20.90
C ALA A 100 26.64 8.60 21.64
N ARG A 101 26.30 8.65 22.93
CA ARG A 101 25.88 7.46 23.67
C ARG A 101 24.41 7.57 24.05
N LYS A 102 23.68 6.46 23.92
CA LYS A 102 22.25 6.40 24.16
C LYS A 102 21.97 6.05 25.62
N ARG A 103 20.97 6.68 26.21
CA ARG A 103 20.38 6.25 27.49
C ARG A 103 19.11 5.44 27.20
N GLU A 104 19.10 4.17 27.59
CA GLU A 104 17.96 3.26 27.42
C GLU A 104 16.88 3.50 28.48
N ASP A 105 15.63 3.10 28.16
CA ASP A 105 14.49 3.20 29.08
C ASP A 105 14.73 2.28 30.29
N GLY A 106 15.11 2.88 31.42
CA GLY A 106 15.61 2.19 32.62
C GLY A 106 16.87 2.81 33.23
N GLY A 107 17.43 3.86 32.60
CA GLY A 107 18.58 4.61 33.13
C GLY A 107 19.94 3.95 32.86
N LYS A 108 19.96 2.85 32.11
CA LYS A 108 21.19 2.21 31.63
C LYS A 108 21.74 2.97 30.42
N ILE A 109 23.05 3.06 30.35
CA ILE A 109 23.77 3.73 29.27
C ILE A 109 24.23 2.66 28.28
N SER A 110 24.04 2.88 26.98
CA SER A 110 24.45 1.94 25.92
C SER A 110 25.96 1.67 26.00
N VAL A 111 26.36 0.42 25.78
CA VAL A 111 27.78 0.03 25.82
C VAL A 111 28.50 0.48 24.55
N LEU A 112 27.79 0.47 23.41
CA LEU A 112 28.26 0.93 22.12
C LEU A 112 27.81 2.37 21.86
N ASP A 113 28.68 3.12 21.18
CA ASP A 113 28.37 4.46 20.70
C ASP A 113 27.42 4.35 19.49
N ILE A 114 26.53 5.34 19.33
CA ILE A 114 25.64 5.50 18.19
C ILE A 114 26.18 6.60 17.28
N ALA A 115 25.90 6.52 15.98
CA ALA A 115 26.30 7.56 15.03
C ALA A 115 25.08 8.26 14.43
N LEU A 116 25.09 9.60 14.47
CA LEU A 116 24.11 10.44 13.77
C LEU A 116 24.76 10.91 12.48
N VAL A 117 24.15 10.59 11.33
CA VAL A 117 24.70 10.86 10.00
C VAL A 117 23.79 11.82 9.24
N CYS A 118 24.37 12.89 8.68
CA CYS A 118 23.72 13.75 7.70
C CYS A 118 23.69 13.06 6.35
N PHE A 119 22.51 12.92 5.77
CA PHE A 119 22.36 12.40 4.42
C PHE A 119 22.01 13.55 3.48
N PRO A 120 22.73 13.78 2.36
CA PRO A 120 22.45 14.91 1.49
C PRO A 120 21.00 14.86 0.95
N GLU A 121 20.38 16.03 0.85
CA GLU A 121 19.02 16.19 0.32
C GLU A 121 18.90 15.72 -1.15
N GLU A 122 20.03 15.60 -1.86
CA GLU A 122 20.12 15.02 -3.21
C GLU A 122 19.92 13.49 -3.25
N ASP A 123 20.09 12.82 -2.11
CA ASP A 123 19.78 11.40 -1.94
C ASP A 123 18.52 11.21 -1.06
N LEU A 124 17.66 12.22 -0.89
CA LEU A 124 16.25 11.86 -0.72
C LEU A 124 15.93 11.01 -1.96
N PRO A 125 15.63 9.71 -1.83
CA PRO A 125 15.32 8.94 -3.00
C PRO A 125 14.13 9.64 -3.67
N ALA A 126 13.84 9.34 -4.92
CA ALA A 126 12.67 9.83 -5.63
C ALA A 126 11.30 9.60 -4.92
N THR A 127 11.26 9.19 -3.64
CA THR A 127 10.12 9.02 -2.75
C THR A 127 9.06 10.10 -2.89
N SER A 128 9.42 11.39 -2.83
CA SER A 128 8.43 12.48 -2.93
C SER A 128 7.73 12.53 -4.30
N HIS A 129 8.45 12.28 -5.40
CA HIS A 129 7.83 12.21 -6.73
C HIS A 129 6.96 10.95 -6.90
N HIS A 130 7.40 9.80 -6.38
CA HIS A 130 6.63 8.56 -6.42
C HIS A 130 5.30 8.69 -5.68
N TYR A 131 5.29 9.24 -4.46
CA TYR A 131 4.05 9.46 -3.70
C TYR A 131 3.09 10.42 -4.40
N ILE A 132 3.60 11.49 -5.02
CA ILE A 132 2.76 12.43 -5.79
C ILE A 132 2.14 11.74 -7.01
N ILE A 133 2.93 10.95 -7.75
CA ILE A 133 2.45 10.22 -8.92
C ILE A 133 1.38 9.19 -8.51
N TYR A 134 1.65 8.38 -7.49
CA TYR A 134 0.72 7.37 -7.00
C TYR A 134 -0.57 8.02 -6.47
N SER A 135 -0.46 9.09 -5.70
CA SER A 135 -1.62 9.88 -5.23
C SER A 135 -2.45 10.43 -6.38
N ALA A 136 -1.81 10.99 -7.42
CA ALA A 136 -2.50 11.48 -8.60
C ALA A 136 -3.23 10.35 -9.34
N CYS A 137 -2.59 9.19 -9.50
CA CYS A 137 -3.20 8.00 -10.10
C CYS A 137 -4.42 7.51 -9.29
N LEU A 138 -4.30 7.42 -7.96
CA LEU A 138 -5.39 7.03 -7.06
C LEU A 138 -6.58 7.98 -7.12
N LEU A 139 -6.34 9.30 -7.20
CA LEU A 139 -7.41 10.30 -7.34
C LEU A 139 -8.11 10.21 -8.71
N VAL A 140 -7.35 9.99 -9.78
CA VAL A 140 -7.91 9.74 -11.12
C VAL A 140 -8.74 8.45 -11.11
N SER A 141 -8.23 7.37 -10.51
CA SER A 141 -8.94 6.11 -10.31
C SER A 141 -10.26 6.31 -9.56
N SER A 142 -10.22 7.03 -8.44
CA SER A 142 -11.37 7.35 -7.61
C SER A 142 -12.45 8.12 -8.38
N PHE A 143 -12.04 9.08 -9.22
CA PHE A 143 -12.96 9.81 -10.10
C PHE A 143 -13.71 8.87 -11.05
N PHE A 144 -13.00 7.97 -11.74
CA PHE A 144 -13.62 7.01 -12.66
C PHE A 144 -14.48 5.96 -11.95
N LEU A 145 -14.13 5.56 -10.73
CA LEU A 145 -14.98 4.73 -9.87
C LEU A 145 -16.28 5.45 -9.51
N LEU A 146 -16.21 6.72 -9.14
CA LEU A 146 -17.39 7.53 -8.83
C LEU A 146 -18.32 7.66 -10.04
N VAL A 147 -17.76 7.92 -11.24
CA VAL A 147 -18.53 7.94 -12.49
C VAL A 147 -19.21 6.59 -12.73
N THR A 148 -18.50 5.48 -12.51
CA THR A 148 -19.06 4.12 -12.65
C THR A 148 -20.23 3.89 -11.69
N LEU A 149 -20.08 4.28 -10.43
CA LEU A 149 -21.14 4.20 -9.41
C LEU A 149 -22.37 5.01 -9.81
N ILE A 150 -22.17 6.22 -10.32
CA ILE A 150 -23.26 7.07 -10.81
C ILE A 150 -24.00 6.38 -11.97
N VAL A 151 -23.30 5.81 -12.94
CA VAL A 151 -23.92 5.07 -14.06
C VAL A 151 -24.77 3.90 -13.55
N TYR A 152 -24.27 3.14 -12.58
CA TYR A 152 -25.02 2.01 -11.99
C TYR A 152 -26.26 2.48 -11.21
N LEU A 153 -26.21 3.65 -10.58
CA LEU A 153 -27.38 4.26 -9.93
C LEU A 153 -28.44 4.72 -10.93
N LEU A 154 -28.01 5.29 -12.07
CA LEU A 154 -28.90 5.83 -13.11
C LEU A 154 -29.52 4.74 -14.00
N VAL A 155 -28.90 3.55 -14.06
CA VAL A 155 -29.38 2.44 -14.88
C VAL A 155 -29.88 1.30 -13.98
N PRO A 156 -31.20 1.21 -13.73
CA PRO A 156 -31.76 0.22 -12.81
C PRO A 156 -31.56 -1.22 -13.28
N GLU A 157 -31.40 -1.46 -14.58
CA GLU A 157 -31.08 -2.77 -15.17
C GLU A 157 -29.73 -3.34 -14.74
N LEU A 158 -28.83 -2.49 -14.23
CA LEU A 158 -27.52 -2.88 -13.71
C LEU A 158 -27.55 -3.14 -12.19
N ARG A 159 -28.68 -2.91 -11.52
CA ARG A 159 -28.82 -3.05 -10.06
C ARG A 159 -29.45 -4.38 -9.65
N ASP A 160 -29.13 -5.44 -10.39
CA ASP A 160 -29.35 -6.80 -9.92
C ASP A 160 -28.49 -7.09 -8.67
N LEU A 161 -28.71 -8.23 -8.02
CA LEU A 161 -27.96 -8.60 -6.80
C LEU A 161 -26.43 -8.53 -7.01
N GLN A 162 -25.96 -9.02 -8.16
CA GLN A 162 -24.55 -8.98 -8.55
C GLN A 162 -24.05 -7.53 -8.73
N GLY A 163 -24.81 -6.69 -9.42
CA GLY A 163 -24.50 -5.28 -9.60
C GLY A 163 -24.49 -4.50 -8.30
N LYS A 164 -25.40 -4.78 -7.36
CA LYS A 164 -25.39 -4.18 -6.01
C LYS A 164 -24.12 -4.56 -5.23
N CYS A 165 -23.71 -5.83 -5.25
CA CYS A 165 -22.46 -6.26 -4.62
C CYS A 165 -21.24 -5.57 -5.25
N LEU A 166 -21.25 -5.43 -6.58
CA LEU A 166 -20.20 -4.73 -7.32
C LEU A 166 -20.15 -3.24 -6.94
N MET A 167 -21.29 -2.58 -6.79
CA MET A 167 -21.36 -1.20 -6.31
C MET A 167 -20.74 -1.06 -4.91
N PHE A 168 -21.08 -1.93 -3.96
CA PHE A 168 -20.47 -1.87 -2.63
C PHE A 168 -18.96 -2.12 -2.65
N SER A 169 -18.49 -3.02 -3.50
CA SER A 169 -17.05 -3.25 -3.72
C SER A 169 -16.36 -1.99 -4.25
N MET A 170 -16.91 -1.37 -5.31
CA MET A 170 -16.38 -0.15 -5.92
C MET A 170 -16.44 1.05 -4.97
N SER A 171 -17.49 1.17 -4.15
CA SER A 171 -17.58 2.22 -3.12
C SER A 171 -16.53 2.04 -2.03
N SER A 172 -16.31 0.80 -1.57
CA SER A 172 -15.27 0.51 -0.57
C SER A 172 -13.88 0.82 -1.11
N LEU A 173 -13.58 0.42 -2.35
CA LEU A 173 -12.30 0.70 -3.00
C LEU A 173 -12.10 2.21 -3.20
N CYS A 174 -13.12 2.93 -3.68
CA CYS A 174 -13.04 4.38 -3.86
C CYS A 174 -12.75 5.13 -2.54
N LEU A 175 -13.39 4.72 -1.44
CA LEU A 175 -13.13 5.31 -0.13
C LEU A 175 -11.71 4.98 0.37
N ALA A 176 -11.22 3.77 0.12
CA ALA A 176 -9.85 3.38 0.43
C ALA A 176 -8.83 4.20 -0.38
N ASP A 177 -9.01 4.31 -1.70
CA ASP A 177 -8.11 5.03 -2.62
C ASP A 177 -8.04 6.53 -2.28
N ILE A 178 -9.19 7.17 -2.03
CA ILE A 178 -9.22 8.58 -1.60
C ILE A 178 -8.51 8.75 -0.26
N SER A 179 -8.77 7.86 0.70
CA SER A 179 -8.16 7.95 2.03
C SER A 179 -6.64 7.75 1.97
N LEU A 180 -6.18 6.81 1.15
CA LEU A 180 -4.77 6.53 0.92
C LEU A 180 -4.07 7.70 0.20
N ALA A 181 -4.71 8.31 -0.81
CA ALA A 181 -4.17 9.50 -1.47
C ALA A 181 -4.02 10.68 -0.50
N ILE A 182 -4.96 10.85 0.45
CA ILE A 182 -4.84 11.85 1.51
C ILE A 182 -3.63 11.56 2.41
N LEU A 183 -3.45 10.29 2.83
CA LEU A 183 -2.30 9.88 3.63
C LEU A 183 -0.98 10.15 2.91
N GLN A 184 -0.86 9.79 1.63
CA GLN A 184 0.35 9.99 0.85
C GLN A 184 0.71 11.48 0.63
N LEU A 185 -0.30 12.34 0.47
CA LEU A 185 -0.08 13.78 0.24
C LEU A 185 0.14 14.59 1.53
N HIS A 186 -0.46 14.18 2.64
CA HIS A 186 -0.53 15.00 3.86
C HIS A 186 0.05 14.34 5.12
N SER A 187 0.66 13.16 5.03
CA SER A 187 1.22 12.42 6.19
C SER A 187 2.04 13.31 7.13
N HIS A 188 2.89 14.18 6.60
CA HIS A 188 3.76 15.08 7.40
C HIS A 188 3.04 16.26 8.06
N ASN A 189 1.86 16.64 7.55
CA ASN A 189 1.09 17.80 8.03
C ASN A 189 -0.06 17.40 8.97
N LEU A 190 -0.32 16.11 9.14
CA LEU A 190 -1.37 15.60 10.02
C LEU A 190 -0.89 15.54 11.47
N SER A 191 -1.77 15.91 12.40
CA SER A 191 -1.54 15.57 13.81
C SER A 191 -1.48 14.06 13.99
N ASN A 192 -0.74 13.58 14.98
CA ASN A 192 -0.59 12.14 15.24
C ASN A 192 -1.97 11.45 15.37
N THR A 193 -2.91 12.05 16.10
CA THR A 193 -4.28 11.51 16.23
C THR A 193 -5.02 11.40 14.90
N MET A 194 -4.91 12.41 14.02
CA MET A 194 -5.56 12.37 12.70
C MET A 194 -4.90 11.36 11.76
N CYS A 195 -3.58 11.25 11.83
CA CYS A 195 -2.77 10.27 11.11
C CYS A 195 -3.19 8.83 11.47
N VAL A 196 -3.27 8.52 12.77
CA VAL A 196 -3.72 7.20 13.26
C VAL A 196 -5.18 6.93 12.89
N ALA A 197 -6.07 7.90 13.08
CA ALA A 197 -7.49 7.75 12.73
C ALA A 197 -7.69 7.49 11.22
N GLN A 198 -6.94 8.20 10.38
CA GLN A 198 -6.97 8.02 8.93
C GLN A 198 -6.42 6.65 8.53
N ALA A 199 -5.34 6.17 9.16
CA ALA A 199 -4.80 4.83 8.91
C ALA A 199 -5.83 3.73 9.20
N PHE A 200 -6.53 3.80 10.35
CA PHE A 200 -7.63 2.86 10.66
C PHE A 200 -8.79 2.94 9.67
N PHE A 201 -9.15 4.15 9.22
CA PHE A 201 -10.17 4.34 8.20
C PHE A 201 -9.77 3.70 6.88
N THR A 202 -8.56 3.97 6.38
CA THR A 202 -8.03 3.36 5.15
C THR A 202 -8.00 1.84 5.27
N TYR A 203 -7.47 1.31 6.39
CA TYR A 203 -7.39 -0.11 6.68
C TYR A 203 -8.76 -0.81 6.60
N PHE A 204 -9.78 -0.24 7.23
CA PHE A 204 -11.13 -0.78 7.21
C PHE A 204 -11.71 -0.86 5.80
N TRP A 205 -11.64 0.23 5.03
CA TRP A 205 -12.22 0.28 3.69
C TRP A 205 -11.46 -0.58 2.68
N MET A 206 -10.14 -0.67 2.81
CA MET A 206 -9.33 -1.56 1.99
C MET A 206 -9.72 -3.01 2.24
N LEU A 207 -9.77 -3.47 3.49
CA LEU A 207 -10.27 -4.81 3.82
C LEU A 207 -11.70 -5.04 3.33
N SER A 208 -12.61 -4.09 3.54
CA SER A 208 -13.99 -4.15 3.03
C SER A 208 -14.04 -4.39 1.52
N ALA A 209 -13.19 -3.72 0.74
CA ALA A 209 -13.12 -3.93 -0.70
C ALA A 209 -12.81 -5.39 -1.08
N PHE A 210 -11.88 -6.05 -0.37
CA PHE A 210 -11.55 -7.48 -0.59
C PHE A 210 -12.64 -8.43 -0.16
N PHE A 211 -13.29 -8.17 0.97
CA PHE A 211 -14.42 -8.98 1.39
C PHE A 211 -15.59 -8.88 0.38
N TRP A 212 -15.87 -7.67 -0.12
CA TRP A 212 -16.85 -7.49 -1.20
C TRP A 212 -16.42 -8.15 -2.51
N LEU A 213 -15.13 -8.14 -2.85
CA LEU A 213 -14.61 -8.89 -4.00
C LEU A 213 -14.83 -10.40 -3.83
N ASN A 214 -14.73 -10.91 -2.61
CA ASN A 214 -15.04 -12.29 -2.29
C ASN A 214 -16.53 -12.61 -2.43
N VAL A 215 -17.40 -11.74 -1.94
CA VAL A 215 -18.85 -11.83 -2.16
C VAL A 215 -19.18 -11.84 -3.64
N VAL A 216 -18.58 -10.95 -4.43
CA VAL A 216 -18.78 -10.86 -5.89
C VAL A 216 -18.41 -12.19 -6.55
N SER A 217 -17.25 -12.75 -6.22
CA SER A 217 -16.77 -14.03 -6.79
C SER A 217 -17.67 -15.20 -6.37
N PHE A 218 -18.06 -15.25 -5.10
CA PHE A 218 -19.00 -16.24 -4.58
C PHE A 218 -20.36 -16.13 -5.27
N ASN A 219 -20.86 -14.92 -5.52
CA ASN A 219 -22.17 -14.70 -6.14
C ASN A 219 -22.21 -15.15 -7.61
N VAL A 220 -21.09 -15.06 -8.32
CA VAL A 220 -20.96 -15.64 -9.67
C VAL A 220 -20.92 -17.17 -9.58
N TRP A 221 -20.06 -17.71 -8.71
CA TRP A 221 -19.91 -19.16 -8.56
C TRP A 221 -21.22 -19.85 -8.20
N ARG A 222 -21.97 -19.32 -7.23
CA ARG A 222 -23.28 -19.88 -6.84
C ARG A 222 -24.27 -19.91 -8.00
N THR A 223 -24.27 -18.90 -8.87
CA THR A 223 -25.21 -18.76 -9.98
C THR A 223 -24.95 -19.82 -11.05
N VAL A 224 -23.67 -20.20 -11.24
CA VAL A 224 -23.28 -21.29 -12.13
C VAL A 224 -23.48 -22.67 -11.46
N ARG A 225 -23.28 -22.75 -10.14
CA ARG A 225 -23.33 -24.01 -9.40
C ARG A 225 -24.77 -24.47 -9.10
N PHE A 226 -25.66 -23.55 -8.78
CA PHE A 226 -27.00 -23.85 -8.27
C PHE A 226 -28.05 -23.16 -9.14
N HIS A 227 -28.91 -23.96 -9.76
CA HIS A 227 -30.08 -23.46 -10.50
C HIS A 227 -31.15 -22.86 -9.58
N HIS A 228 -31.29 -23.38 -8.37
CA HIS A 228 -32.25 -22.90 -7.39
C HIS A 228 -31.54 -22.70 -6.05
N PHE A 229 -31.65 -21.50 -5.49
CA PHE A 229 -31.11 -21.17 -4.19
C PHE A 229 -32.24 -20.77 -3.25
N PRO A 230 -32.27 -21.29 -2.00
CA PRO A 230 -33.42 -21.16 -1.12
C PRO A 230 -33.66 -19.75 -0.56
N LEU A 231 -32.69 -18.85 -0.69
CA LEU A 231 -32.75 -17.48 -0.17
C LEU A 231 -33.12 -16.50 -1.28
N SER A 232 -33.99 -15.54 -0.96
CA SER A 232 -34.29 -14.42 -1.86
C SER A 232 -33.09 -13.47 -2.01
N ASP A 233 -33.03 -12.74 -3.12
CA ASP A 233 -31.97 -11.76 -3.40
C ASP A 233 -31.80 -10.74 -2.26
N GLY A 234 -32.90 -10.30 -1.65
CA GLY A 234 -32.87 -9.37 -0.52
C GLY A 234 -32.24 -9.96 0.74
N GLN A 235 -32.60 -11.19 1.10
CA GLN A 235 -32.00 -11.90 2.24
C GLN A 235 -30.52 -12.17 2.01
N LEU A 236 -30.16 -12.57 0.78
CA LEU A 236 -28.77 -12.83 0.44
C LEU A 236 -27.93 -11.56 0.51
N LEU A 237 -28.45 -10.43 0.02
CA LEU A 237 -27.77 -9.14 0.12
C LEU A 237 -27.48 -8.78 1.58
N ILE A 238 -28.42 -9.03 2.50
CA ILE A 238 -28.19 -8.80 3.93
C ILE A 238 -27.07 -9.70 4.46
N CYS A 239 -27.07 -11.00 4.14
CA CYS A 239 -25.99 -11.90 4.52
C CYS A 239 -24.63 -11.44 3.98
N PHE A 240 -24.60 -10.96 2.73
CA PHE A 240 -23.41 -10.41 2.11
C PHE A 240 -22.92 -9.14 2.80
N CYS A 241 -23.81 -8.21 3.16
CA CYS A 241 -23.43 -7.03 3.94
C CYS A 241 -22.86 -7.42 5.31
N VAL A 242 -23.49 -8.36 6.03
CA VAL A 242 -23.00 -8.84 7.33
C VAL A 242 -21.61 -9.43 7.21
N PHE A 243 -21.36 -10.25 6.18
CA PHE A 243 -20.04 -10.80 5.94
C PHE A 243 -19.02 -9.73 5.53
N ALA A 244 -19.34 -8.90 4.54
CA ALA A 244 -18.37 -8.01 3.92
C ALA A 244 -18.11 -6.70 4.66
N ILE A 245 -19.00 -6.30 5.58
CA ILE A 245 -18.77 -5.19 6.51
C ILE A 245 -18.38 -5.73 7.89
N GLY A 246 -19.03 -6.79 8.36
CA GLY A 246 -18.75 -7.38 9.67
C GLY A 246 -17.36 -8.01 9.77
N GLY A 247 -16.88 -8.65 8.70
CA GLY A 247 -15.52 -9.19 8.63
C GLY A 247 -14.45 -8.11 8.87
N PRO A 248 -14.37 -7.06 8.03
CA PRO A 248 -13.44 -5.95 8.25
C PRO A 248 -13.62 -5.24 9.59
N LEU A 249 -14.85 -5.10 10.11
CA LEU A 249 -15.09 -4.55 11.45
C LEU A 249 -14.46 -5.40 12.55
N LEU A 250 -14.51 -6.74 12.43
CA LEU A 250 -13.85 -7.63 13.38
C LEU A 250 -12.33 -7.45 13.34
N PHE A 251 -11.74 -7.41 12.14
CA PHE A 251 -10.31 -7.15 11.96
C PHE A 251 -9.90 -5.77 12.48
N LEU A 252 -10.73 -4.75 12.29
CA LEU A 252 -10.55 -3.41 12.83
C LEU A 252 -10.59 -3.40 14.36
N ALA A 253 -11.56 -4.09 14.96
CA ALA A 253 -11.68 -4.19 16.41
C ALA A 253 -10.45 -4.86 17.04
N VAL A 254 -9.92 -5.92 16.40
CA VAL A 254 -8.68 -6.57 16.82
C VAL A 254 -7.47 -5.62 16.68
N ALA A 255 -7.35 -4.92 15.55
CA ALA A 255 -6.27 -3.95 15.34
C ALA A 255 -6.31 -2.80 16.38
N LEU A 256 -7.50 -2.27 16.68
CA LEU A 256 -7.69 -1.24 17.72
C LEU A 256 -7.35 -1.76 19.12
N ALA A 257 -7.83 -2.95 19.47
CA ALA A 257 -7.57 -3.55 20.78
C ALA A 257 -6.06 -3.78 21.00
N THR A 258 -5.38 -4.35 20.00
CA THR A 258 -3.93 -4.60 20.06
C THR A 258 -3.11 -3.32 20.05
N HIS A 259 -3.53 -2.28 19.32
CA HIS A 259 -2.87 -0.97 19.31
C HIS A 259 -2.85 -0.29 20.68
N HIS A 260 -3.93 -0.44 21.48
CA HIS A 260 -4.03 0.17 22.80
C HIS A 260 -3.58 -0.73 23.95
N THR A 261 -3.26 -2.00 23.68
CA THR A 261 -2.85 -2.95 24.71
C THR A 261 -1.34 -3.16 24.65
N ALA A 262 -0.60 -2.54 25.57
CA ALA A 262 0.84 -2.74 25.68
C ALA A 262 1.16 -4.17 26.17
N SER A 263 1.56 -5.04 25.26
CA SER A 263 2.04 -6.40 25.57
C SER A 263 3.21 -6.75 24.66
N ALA A 264 4.29 -7.26 25.25
CA ALA A 264 5.50 -7.66 24.53
C ALA A 264 5.29 -8.89 23.63
N ASN A 265 4.21 -9.65 23.83
CA ASN A 265 3.94 -10.89 23.09
C ASN A 265 2.94 -10.71 21.93
N LEU A 266 2.36 -9.51 21.76
CA LEU A 266 1.38 -9.22 20.72
C LEU A 266 2.01 -8.33 19.65
N ILE A 267 1.84 -8.70 18.38
CA ILE A 267 2.22 -7.86 17.24
C ILE A 267 1.26 -6.67 17.23
N GLN A 268 1.77 -5.46 17.43
CA GLN A 268 0.97 -4.23 17.43
C GLN A 268 1.04 -3.59 16.05
N PRO A 269 -0.05 -3.01 15.52
CA PRO A 269 -0.01 -2.38 14.20
C PRO A 269 0.90 -1.15 14.13
N ASN A 270 1.17 -0.50 15.28
CA ASN A 270 2.11 0.63 15.41
C ASN A 270 1.84 1.81 14.46
N PHE A 271 0.56 2.08 14.15
CA PHE A 271 0.16 3.27 13.38
C PHE A 271 0.64 4.56 14.05
N GLY A 272 1.24 5.46 13.26
CA GLY A 272 1.66 6.79 13.72
C GLY A 272 2.94 6.82 14.55
N VAL A 273 3.67 5.70 14.66
CA VAL A 273 4.96 5.62 15.36
C VAL A 273 6.11 6.04 14.44
N THR A 274 6.29 5.34 13.31
CA THR A 274 7.34 5.62 12.31
C THR A 274 6.78 6.36 11.09
N SER A 275 5.54 6.04 10.71
CA SER A 275 4.83 6.64 9.58
C SER A 275 3.32 6.66 9.86
N CYS A 276 2.55 7.35 9.01
CA CYS A 276 1.08 7.29 9.05
C CYS A 276 0.51 5.99 8.44
N TRP A 277 1.20 4.89 8.68
CA TRP A 277 0.87 3.53 8.26
C TRP A 277 1.44 2.52 9.26
N PHE A 278 1.49 1.23 8.90
CA PHE A 278 2.06 0.19 9.75
C PHE A 278 3.51 0.51 10.14
N GLY A 279 3.89 0.12 11.36
CA GLY A 279 5.25 0.36 11.88
C GLY A 279 6.35 -0.42 11.14
N GLY A 280 5.98 -1.51 10.46
CA GLY A 280 6.88 -2.35 9.68
C GLY A 280 6.14 -3.39 8.85
N HIS A 281 6.90 -4.14 8.05
CA HIS A 281 6.35 -5.16 7.15
C HIS A 281 5.69 -6.31 7.91
N LYS A 282 6.20 -6.70 9.09
CA LYS A 282 5.65 -7.83 9.85
C LYS A 282 4.22 -7.55 10.31
N GLU A 283 3.98 -6.34 10.78
CA GLU A 283 2.68 -5.83 11.22
C GLU A 283 1.73 -5.73 10.04
N GLU A 284 2.18 -5.14 8.92
CA GLU A 284 1.40 -5.01 7.70
C GLU A 284 0.99 -6.37 7.12
N TRP A 285 1.90 -7.35 7.13
CA TRP A 285 1.60 -8.72 6.75
C TRP A 285 0.57 -9.39 7.66
N ALA A 286 0.73 -9.26 8.98
CA ALA A 286 -0.14 -9.91 9.95
C ALA A 286 -1.59 -9.39 9.88
N TYR A 287 -1.76 -8.07 9.75
CA TYR A 287 -3.06 -7.42 9.83
C TYR A 287 -3.74 -7.21 8.48
N LEU A 288 -2.98 -6.95 7.41
CA LEU A 288 -3.53 -6.55 6.11
C LEU A 288 -3.30 -7.61 5.03
N TYR A 289 -2.04 -7.89 4.66
CA TYR A 289 -1.77 -8.75 3.50
C TYR A 289 -2.12 -10.22 3.73
N GLY A 290 -1.96 -10.74 4.96
CA GLY A 290 -2.35 -12.11 5.30
C GLY A 290 -3.85 -12.37 5.07
N PRO A 291 -4.76 -11.60 5.71
CA PRO A 291 -6.19 -11.71 5.45
C PRO A 291 -6.56 -11.51 3.98
N MET A 292 -5.95 -10.52 3.30
CA MET A 292 -6.16 -10.28 1.87
C MET A 292 -5.75 -11.49 1.02
N ALA A 293 -4.59 -12.09 1.28
CA ALA A 293 -4.10 -13.26 0.56
C ALA A 293 -5.05 -14.45 0.69
N VAL A 294 -5.61 -14.69 1.89
CA VAL A 294 -6.63 -15.73 2.10
C VAL A 294 -7.88 -15.46 1.27
N LEU A 295 -8.38 -14.21 1.25
CA LEU A 295 -9.55 -13.84 0.45
C LEU A 295 -9.28 -13.99 -1.06
N LEU A 296 -8.12 -13.57 -1.53
CA LEU A 296 -7.69 -13.71 -2.93
C LEU A 296 -7.54 -15.18 -3.34
N PHE A 297 -7.03 -16.03 -2.44
CA PHE A 297 -6.99 -17.47 -2.66
C PHE A 297 -8.39 -18.06 -2.82
N LEU A 298 -9.32 -17.71 -1.91
CA LEU A 298 -10.72 -18.15 -2.01
C LEU A 298 -11.39 -17.68 -3.32
N ASN A 299 -11.11 -16.45 -3.76
CA ASN A 299 -11.60 -15.93 -5.04
C ASN A 299 -11.10 -16.77 -6.21
N THR A 300 -9.81 -17.13 -6.18
CA THR A 300 -9.19 -17.97 -7.21
C THR A 300 -9.86 -19.34 -7.26
N VAL A 301 -10.16 -19.96 -6.11
CA VAL A 301 -10.88 -21.24 -6.04
C VAL A 301 -12.28 -21.13 -6.64
N TYR A 302 -13.07 -20.12 -6.24
CA TYR A 302 -14.40 -19.89 -6.82
C TYR A 302 -14.34 -19.68 -8.32
N PHE A 303 -13.33 -18.95 -8.78
CA PHE A 303 -13.14 -18.65 -10.19
C PHE A 303 -12.82 -19.91 -11.00
N ILE A 304 -11.82 -20.69 -10.59
CA ILE A 304 -11.42 -21.94 -11.26
C ILE A 304 -12.62 -22.91 -11.34
N TRP A 305 -13.38 -23.03 -10.26
CA TRP A 305 -14.54 -23.92 -10.24
C TRP A 305 -15.65 -23.43 -11.18
N THR A 306 -15.93 -22.12 -11.19
CA THR A 306 -16.89 -21.51 -12.10
C THR A 306 -16.51 -21.76 -13.55
N ALA A 307 -15.25 -21.51 -13.92
CA ALA A 307 -14.74 -21.71 -15.27
C ALA A 307 -14.81 -23.19 -15.69
N TRP A 308 -14.40 -24.11 -14.81
CA TRP A 308 -14.45 -25.55 -15.08
C TRP A 308 -15.89 -26.04 -15.32
N ARG A 309 -16.83 -25.61 -14.48
CA ARG A 309 -18.23 -26.02 -14.60
C ARG A 309 -18.87 -25.46 -15.87
N LEU A 310 -18.63 -24.19 -16.18
CA LEU A 310 -19.10 -23.57 -17.41
C LEU A 310 -18.50 -24.23 -18.66
N TRP A 311 -17.24 -24.63 -18.61
CA TRP A 311 -16.59 -25.35 -19.72
C TRP A 311 -17.24 -26.72 -19.95
N LYS A 312 -17.58 -27.45 -18.89
CA LYS A 312 -18.29 -28.72 -18.97
C LYS A 312 -19.71 -28.56 -19.52
N ASP A 313 -20.47 -27.58 -19.02
CA ASP A 313 -21.84 -27.33 -19.46
C ASP A 313 -21.88 -26.84 -20.93
N CYS A 314 -20.79 -26.19 -21.38
CA CYS A 314 -20.59 -25.78 -22.77
C CYS A 314 -20.63 -26.94 -23.78
N GLN A 315 -20.33 -28.15 -23.32
CA GLN A 315 -20.23 -29.32 -24.19
C GLN A 315 -21.56 -30.07 -24.36
N SER A 316 -22.60 -29.74 -23.57
CA SER A 316 -23.79 -30.60 -23.39
C SER A 316 -25.16 -29.96 -23.68
N HIS A 317 -25.30 -28.62 -23.78
CA HIS A 317 -26.63 -27.96 -23.79
C HIS A 317 -26.82 -26.87 -24.87
N SER A 318 -28.07 -26.45 -25.04
CA SER A 318 -28.57 -25.45 -26.00
C SER A 318 -27.83 -24.10 -25.92
N VAL A 319 -27.59 -23.54 -27.11
CA VAL A 319 -26.67 -22.43 -27.39
C VAL A 319 -26.96 -21.07 -26.69
N PRO A 320 -28.21 -20.65 -26.35
CA PRO A 320 -28.46 -19.29 -25.85
C PRO A 320 -28.16 -19.07 -24.35
N LYS A 321 -28.67 -19.93 -23.45
CA LYS A 321 -28.47 -19.80 -21.99
C LYS A 321 -26.98 -19.88 -21.61
N LEU A 322 -26.28 -20.80 -22.25
CA LEU A 322 -24.84 -21.01 -22.13
C LEU A 322 -24.04 -19.78 -22.60
N ARG A 323 -24.47 -19.10 -23.67
CA ARG A 323 -23.80 -17.90 -24.19
C ARG A 323 -23.89 -16.73 -23.20
N CYS A 324 -25.05 -16.51 -22.58
CA CYS A 324 -25.21 -15.48 -21.56
C CYS A 324 -24.41 -15.79 -20.29
N LEU A 325 -24.45 -17.04 -19.79
CA LEU A 325 -23.60 -17.46 -18.67
C LEU A 325 -22.11 -17.30 -18.99
N ARG A 326 -21.70 -17.60 -20.22
CA ARG A 326 -20.31 -17.43 -20.69
C ARG A 326 -19.90 -15.97 -20.78
N PHE A 327 -20.76 -15.09 -21.26
CA PHE A 327 -20.50 -13.65 -21.29
C PHE A 327 -20.39 -13.08 -19.87
N LYS A 328 -21.32 -13.42 -18.98
CA LYS A 328 -21.27 -13.06 -17.55
C LYS A 328 -19.97 -13.57 -16.92
N CYS A 329 -19.62 -14.84 -17.11
CA CYS A 329 -18.37 -15.41 -16.60
C CYS A 329 -17.13 -14.73 -17.17
N LEU A 330 -17.08 -14.38 -18.46
CA LEU A 330 -15.94 -13.68 -19.06
C LEU A 330 -15.82 -12.24 -18.56
N LEU A 331 -16.94 -11.54 -18.36
CA LEU A 331 -16.96 -10.22 -17.75
C LEU A 331 -16.42 -10.26 -16.32
N TYR A 332 -16.89 -11.21 -15.52
CA TYR A 332 -16.45 -11.37 -14.13
C TYR A 332 -15.03 -11.94 -14.01
N LEU A 333 -14.59 -12.79 -14.96
CA LEU A 333 -13.19 -13.19 -15.11
C LEU A 333 -12.32 -11.97 -15.36
N LYS A 334 -12.69 -11.13 -16.34
CA LYS A 334 -11.93 -9.92 -16.68
C LYS A 334 -11.84 -9.00 -15.46
N LEU A 335 -12.94 -8.86 -14.71
CA LEU A 335 -12.97 -8.09 -13.48
C LEU A 335 -12.08 -8.72 -12.40
N PHE A 336 -12.10 -10.03 -12.20
CA PHE A 336 -11.22 -10.73 -11.26
C PHE A 336 -9.74 -10.57 -11.62
N LEU A 337 -9.37 -10.70 -12.89
CA LEU A 337 -7.99 -10.50 -13.34
C LEU A 337 -7.52 -9.07 -13.03
N VAL A 338 -8.40 -8.08 -13.25
CA VAL A 338 -8.09 -6.67 -12.98
C VAL A 338 -8.03 -6.35 -11.49
N MET A 339 -8.86 -6.97 -10.66
CA MET A 339 -8.94 -6.70 -9.21
C MET A 339 -8.09 -7.64 -8.36
N GLY A 340 -7.59 -8.74 -8.92
CA GLY A 340 -6.92 -9.81 -8.18
C GLY A 340 -5.44 -9.93 -8.50
N ILE A 341 -5.06 -9.84 -9.78
CA ILE A 341 -3.65 -10.02 -10.19
C ILE A 341 -2.76 -8.88 -9.70
N PRO A 342 -3.12 -7.59 -9.85
CA PRO A 342 -2.30 -6.49 -9.31
C PRO A 342 -2.04 -6.68 -7.82
N TRP A 343 -3.06 -7.06 -7.05
CA TRP A 343 -2.93 -7.31 -5.62
C TRP A 343 -2.11 -8.55 -5.26
N ILE A 344 -2.08 -9.58 -6.11
CA ILE A 344 -1.13 -10.69 -5.95
C ILE A 344 0.30 -10.17 -6.14
N PHE A 345 0.54 -9.31 -7.13
CA PHE A 345 1.86 -8.70 -7.32
C PHE A 345 2.24 -7.79 -6.15
N GLU A 346 1.33 -6.97 -5.63
CA GLU A 346 1.55 -6.17 -4.40
C GLU A 346 1.91 -7.07 -3.21
N VAL A 347 1.20 -8.18 -3.01
CA VAL A 347 1.53 -9.15 -1.95
C VAL A 347 2.93 -9.75 -2.16
N ILE A 348 3.35 -10.00 -3.40
CA ILE A 348 4.67 -10.56 -3.70
C ILE A 348 5.78 -9.50 -3.56
N SER A 349 5.50 -8.22 -3.89
CA SER A 349 6.49 -7.13 -3.82
C SER A 349 7.02 -6.92 -2.41
N VAL A 350 6.18 -7.14 -1.39
CA VAL A 350 6.59 -7.06 0.02
C VAL A 350 7.43 -8.27 0.47
N ILE A 351 7.43 -9.38 -0.28
CA ILE A 351 8.30 -10.54 0.00
C ILE A 351 9.65 -10.43 -0.71
N ILE A 352 9.66 -9.89 -1.93
CA ILE A 352 10.82 -9.86 -2.81
C ILE A 352 11.43 -8.46 -2.83
N ASP A 353 12.52 -8.28 -2.10
CA ASP A 353 13.20 -6.99 -1.90
C ASP A 353 14.11 -6.59 -3.07
N GLU A 354 13.63 -6.73 -4.31
CA GLU A 354 14.36 -6.33 -5.52
C GLU A 354 13.66 -5.15 -6.22
N SER A 355 14.29 -3.97 -6.19
CA SER A 355 13.78 -2.75 -6.83
C SER A 355 13.97 -2.79 -8.36
N THR A 356 13.11 -3.54 -9.03
CA THR A 356 13.04 -3.58 -10.50
C THR A 356 11.98 -2.60 -11.01
N GLY A 357 12.19 -2.02 -12.21
CA GLY A 357 11.18 -1.17 -12.86
C GLY A 357 9.84 -1.89 -13.13
N PHE A 358 9.80 -3.21 -12.99
CA PHE A 358 8.59 -4.02 -13.05
C PHE A 358 7.59 -3.68 -11.93
N TRP A 359 8.06 -3.50 -10.69
CA TRP A 359 7.18 -3.18 -9.55
C TRP A 359 6.51 -1.82 -9.73
N LEU A 360 7.27 -0.81 -10.16
CA LEU A 360 6.72 0.52 -10.47
C LEU A 360 5.56 0.47 -11.48
N VAL A 361 5.69 -0.35 -12.53
CA VAL A 361 4.62 -0.51 -13.53
C VAL A 361 3.40 -1.18 -12.91
N MET A 362 3.60 -2.19 -12.06
CA MET A 362 2.50 -2.88 -11.38
C MET A 362 1.79 -1.97 -10.38
N ASP A 363 2.52 -1.20 -9.59
CA ASP A 363 1.96 -0.22 -8.64
C ASP A 363 1.13 0.84 -9.38
N ILE A 364 1.61 1.36 -10.52
CA ILE A 364 0.86 2.32 -11.33
C ILE A 364 -0.43 1.71 -11.88
N LEU A 365 -0.38 0.46 -12.37
CA LEU A 365 -1.57 -0.25 -12.85
C LEU A 365 -2.57 -0.49 -11.72
N ASN A 366 -2.08 -0.80 -10.52
CA ASN A 366 -2.90 -0.95 -9.32
C ASN A 366 -3.53 0.39 -8.91
N CYS A 367 -2.76 1.48 -8.90
CA CYS A 367 -3.26 2.82 -8.61
C CYS A 367 -4.31 3.31 -9.63
N LEU A 368 -4.23 2.85 -10.90
CA LEU A 368 -5.20 3.17 -11.97
C LEU A 368 -6.33 2.15 -12.11
N GLN A 369 -6.46 1.20 -11.18
CA GLN A 369 -7.44 0.11 -11.25
C GLN A 369 -8.87 0.61 -11.46
N GLY A 370 -9.27 1.73 -10.85
CA GLY A 370 -10.57 2.36 -11.03
C GLY A 370 -10.89 2.79 -12.46
N LEU A 371 -9.89 3.29 -13.20
CA LEU A 371 -10.04 3.60 -14.63
C LEU A 371 -10.29 2.31 -15.44
N ILE A 372 -9.56 1.24 -15.14
CA ILE A 372 -9.71 -0.05 -15.82
C ILE A 372 -11.12 -0.62 -15.55
N ILE A 373 -11.61 -0.53 -14.32
CA ILE A 373 -12.97 -0.94 -13.94
C ILE A 373 -14.01 -0.14 -14.74
N PHE A 374 -13.87 1.18 -14.82
CA PHE A 374 -14.78 2.03 -15.61
C PHE A 374 -14.82 1.61 -17.08
N LEU A 375 -13.65 1.39 -17.69
CA LEU A 375 -13.58 0.93 -19.08
C LEU A 375 -14.32 -0.40 -19.27
N ILE A 376 -14.18 -1.35 -18.34
CA ILE A 376 -14.82 -2.66 -18.42
C ILE A 376 -16.33 -2.59 -18.19
N LEU A 377 -16.75 -1.92 -17.13
CA LEU A 377 -18.13 -1.96 -16.65
C LEU A 377 -19.06 -0.95 -17.29
N VAL A 378 -18.52 0.12 -17.89
CA VAL A 378 -19.29 1.16 -18.56
C VAL A 378 -18.98 1.19 -20.05
N VAL A 379 -17.73 1.46 -20.43
CA VAL A 379 -17.37 1.71 -21.84
C VAL A 379 -17.50 0.46 -22.71
N PHE A 380 -17.05 -0.69 -22.22
CA PHE A 380 -17.12 -1.95 -22.96
C PHE A 380 -18.41 -2.75 -22.69
N ARG A 381 -19.22 -2.34 -21.70
CA ARG A 381 -20.48 -3.00 -21.37
C ARG A 381 -21.65 -2.34 -22.10
N LYS A 382 -22.04 -2.92 -23.25
CA LYS A 382 -23.16 -2.41 -24.08
C LYS A 382 -24.47 -2.23 -23.31
N LYS A 383 -24.76 -3.09 -22.33
CA LYS A 383 -25.94 -2.98 -21.44
C LYS A 383 -25.94 -1.65 -20.67
N ALA A 384 -24.77 -1.24 -20.14
CA ALA A 384 -24.64 0.02 -19.43
C ALA A 384 -24.85 1.23 -20.35
N LEU A 385 -24.21 1.23 -21.53
CA LEU A 385 -24.37 2.31 -22.51
C LEU A 385 -25.82 2.45 -23.01
N ARG A 386 -26.51 1.34 -23.27
CA ARG A 386 -27.92 1.37 -23.69
C ARG A 386 -28.85 1.82 -22.59
N GLY A 387 -28.65 1.35 -21.36
CA GLY A 387 -29.43 1.81 -20.23
C GLY A 387 -29.32 3.33 -20.04
N LEU A 388 -28.12 3.89 -20.29
CA LEU A 388 -27.90 5.33 -20.24
C LEU A 388 -28.64 6.08 -21.35
N VAL A 389 -28.64 5.57 -22.58
CA VAL A 389 -29.42 6.14 -23.70
C VAL A 389 -30.92 6.05 -23.44
N ARG A 390 -31.38 4.93 -22.87
CA ARG A 390 -32.80 4.63 -22.64
C ARG A 390 -33.38 5.51 -21.54
N ASN A 391 -32.68 5.65 -20.42
CA ASN A 391 -33.18 6.41 -19.28
C ASN A 391 -32.96 7.93 -19.42
N ARG A 392 -32.12 8.37 -20.37
CA ARG A 392 -31.74 9.78 -20.62
C ARG A 392 -31.58 10.59 -19.32
N PRO A 393 -30.69 10.17 -18.40
CA PRO A 393 -30.49 10.94 -17.18
C PRO A 393 -30.01 12.35 -17.56
N TRP A 394 -30.74 13.36 -17.08
CA TRP A 394 -30.47 14.79 -17.29
C TRP A 394 -30.53 15.29 -18.75
N GLY A 395 -31.20 14.57 -19.65
CA GLY A 395 -31.41 15.06 -21.03
C GLY A 395 -30.15 15.09 -21.91
N PHE A 396 -29.07 14.43 -21.51
CA PHE A 396 -27.84 14.34 -22.29
C PHE A 396 -28.09 13.61 -23.63
N ASN A 397 -27.69 14.24 -24.74
CA ASN A 397 -27.70 13.61 -26.06
C ASN A 397 -26.56 12.58 -26.16
N CYS A 398 -26.86 11.33 -25.81
CA CYS A 398 -25.93 10.23 -26.00
C CYS A 398 -25.76 9.89 -27.50
N PRO A 399 -24.55 9.47 -27.95
CA PRO A 399 -24.33 9.08 -29.34
C PRO A 399 -25.30 7.97 -29.78
N LYS A 400 -25.93 8.12 -30.95
CA LYS A 400 -26.85 7.10 -31.51
C LYS A 400 -26.19 5.72 -31.64
N ARG A 401 -24.85 5.66 -31.76
CA ARG A 401 -24.06 4.42 -31.81
C ARG A 401 -24.18 3.57 -30.54
N TRP A 402 -24.51 4.16 -29.39
CA TRP A 402 -24.71 3.42 -28.13
C TRP A 402 -26.05 2.68 -28.09
N ALA A 403 -27.01 3.06 -28.93
CA ALA A 403 -28.30 2.37 -29.06
C ALA A 403 -28.26 1.18 -30.04
N VAL A 404 -27.24 1.12 -30.91
CA VAL A 404 -27.19 0.19 -32.05
C VAL A 404 -26.19 -0.94 -31.77
N GLY A 405 -26.72 -2.13 -31.50
CA GLY A 405 -25.96 -3.37 -31.33
C GLY A 405 -26.75 -4.39 -30.52
N VAL A 406 -26.71 -5.67 -30.91
CA VAL A 406 -27.43 -6.76 -30.22
C VAL A 406 -26.87 -6.96 -28.80
N ASP A 407 -27.74 -7.14 -27.80
CA ASP A 407 -27.33 -7.56 -26.44
C ASP A 407 -27.33 -9.07 -26.33
N GLU A 408 -26.17 -9.69 -26.31
CA GLU A 408 -26.10 -11.11 -25.99
C GLU A 408 -26.51 -11.37 -24.52
N GLU A 409 -26.34 -10.39 -23.63
CA GLU A 409 -26.75 -10.49 -22.20
C GLU A 409 -28.29 -10.47 -22.07
N SER A 410 -28.97 -9.56 -22.78
CA SER A 410 -30.44 -9.45 -22.71
C SER A 410 -31.16 -10.50 -23.55
N GLU A 411 -30.64 -10.92 -24.71
CA GLU A 411 -31.21 -12.03 -25.47
C GLU A 411 -31.15 -13.35 -24.68
N GLY A 412 -30.06 -13.59 -23.95
CA GLY A 412 -29.97 -14.78 -23.11
C GLY A 412 -30.88 -14.74 -21.87
N MET A 413 -31.14 -13.56 -21.29
CA MET A 413 -32.13 -13.43 -20.21
C MET A 413 -33.55 -13.68 -20.69
N LEU A 414 -33.92 -13.15 -21.87
CA LEU A 414 -35.23 -13.39 -22.48
C LEU A 414 -35.43 -14.88 -22.82
N ALA A 415 -34.41 -15.53 -23.38
CA ALA A 415 -34.45 -16.96 -23.65
C ALA A 415 -34.58 -17.80 -22.35
N GLU A 416 -33.99 -17.34 -21.25
CA GLU A 416 -34.11 -18.00 -19.94
C GLU A 416 -35.50 -17.85 -19.33
N GLU A 417 -36.12 -16.66 -19.40
CA GLU A 417 -37.52 -16.48 -18.99
C GLU A 417 -38.49 -17.33 -19.83
N GLU A 418 -38.21 -17.48 -21.12
CA GLU A 418 -38.99 -18.33 -22.02
C GLU A 418 -38.83 -19.82 -21.69
N GLU A 419 -37.61 -20.29 -21.37
CA GLU A 419 -37.40 -21.67 -20.88
C GLU A 419 -38.04 -21.92 -19.50
N LEU A 420 -37.95 -20.97 -18.56
CA LEU A 420 -38.56 -21.09 -17.23
C LEU A 420 -40.09 -21.15 -17.31
N SER A 421 -40.70 -20.27 -18.11
CA SER A 421 -42.14 -20.29 -18.34
C SER A 421 -42.60 -21.58 -19.00
N GLN A 422 -41.86 -22.10 -19.99
CA GLN A 422 -42.17 -23.41 -20.60
C GLN A 422 -42.03 -24.59 -19.63
N THR A 423 -41.07 -24.53 -18.71
CA THR A 423 -40.85 -25.59 -17.71
C THR A 423 -41.95 -25.58 -16.65
N GLN A 424 -42.41 -24.40 -16.26
CA GLN A 424 -43.47 -24.20 -15.27
C GLN A 424 -44.87 -24.54 -15.81
N ILE A 425 -45.04 -24.57 -17.15
CA ILE A 425 -46.26 -25.05 -17.83
C ILE A 425 -46.28 -26.59 -17.94
N ARG A 426 -45.12 -27.27 -17.83
CA ARG A 426 -44.99 -28.74 -17.94
C ARG A 426 -45.08 -29.49 -16.62
N THR A 427 -44.98 -28.79 -15.50
CA THR A 427 -45.19 -29.31 -14.13
C THR A 427 -46.59 -28.95 -13.65
#